data_AF-A0AAE1IGQ1-F1
#
_entry.id   AF-A0AAE1IGQ1-F1
#
_cell.length_a   1.000
_cell.length_b   1.000
_cell.length_c   1.000
_cell.angle_alpha   90.00
_cell.angle_beta   90.00
_cell.angle_gamma   90.00
#
_symmetry.space_group_name_H-M   'P 1'
#
loop_
_entity.id
_entity.type
_entity.pdbx_description
1 polymer ?
#
loop_
_entity_poly.entity_id
_entity_poly.type
_entity_poly.pdbx_seq_one_letter_code
_entity_poly.pdbx_strand_id
1 'polypeptide(L)'
;MASTTTWIHDLGVVSVVALITSVVRTSARKYFERSISDWSKLDEAVKSRLAVEVGVIPSRIVLFYLTLPVVLNGFSPMEAWKASDTANSLMSCAILTGAYIIDLTVTRSDKAATLHHIMGPALLLWIRLCFSSFASSDALLCRLLIQFVFFGATISGATTTTLVFLYQFRKTWFRSSTGNAYLYFTLLLPVLALSTIASTFYCTAYLLVWFDEVFAYFGHWGYLPLGWVLVECGMQWKWLMWFYNFDEWYRNTTYEDPKESHETKAHMAKVASTAWWLPKWRFAVIKLLAGTWFLTVLGVVWKTGDVQVLGRKVARITVNAWNGGLNAHYDVLGVQKHVDL
;
A
#
# COMPACT_ATOMS: atom_id res chain seq x y z
N MET A 1 25.35 17.24 -18.57
CA MET A 1 25.65 15.97 -19.27
C MET A 1 25.43 14.74 -18.37
N ALA A 2 25.77 14.77 -17.08
CA ALA A 2 25.54 13.64 -16.16
C ALA A 2 24.06 13.28 -15.90
N SER A 3 23.15 14.26 -15.92
CA SER A 3 21.71 14.04 -15.74
C SER A 3 21.06 13.32 -16.93
N THR A 4 21.40 13.70 -18.16
CA THR A 4 20.84 13.11 -19.39
C THR A 4 21.17 11.61 -19.52
N THR A 5 22.36 11.19 -19.10
CA THR A 5 22.78 9.78 -19.08
C THR A 5 22.04 8.94 -18.04
N THR A 6 21.63 9.53 -16.92
CA THR A 6 20.88 8.81 -15.86
C THR A 6 19.41 8.57 -16.25
N TRP A 7 18.79 9.53 -16.95
CA TRP A 7 17.41 9.36 -17.45
C TRP A 7 17.27 8.24 -18.48
N ILE A 8 18.22 8.15 -19.41
CA ILE A 8 18.23 7.08 -20.43
C ILE A 8 18.38 5.71 -19.75
N HIS A 9 19.26 5.64 -18.74
CA HIS A 9 19.45 4.42 -17.96
C HIS A 9 18.17 4.01 -17.21
N ASP A 10 17.49 4.94 -16.53
CA ASP A 10 16.23 4.64 -15.83
C ASP A 10 15.13 4.21 -16.78
N LEU A 11 14.99 4.88 -17.94
CA LEU A 11 14.03 4.48 -18.97
C LEU A 11 14.32 3.06 -19.48
N GLY A 12 15.60 2.70 -19.61
CA GLY A 12 16.02 1.33 -19.89
C GLY A 12 15.54 0.36 -18.82
N VAL A 13 15.78 0.67 -17.55
CA VAL A 13 15.33 -0.17 -16.41
C VAL A 13 13.81 -0.29 -16.39
N VAL A 14 13.08 0.82 -16.47
CA VAL A 14 11.61 0.86 -16.50
C VAL A 14 11.07 -0.01 -17.63
N SER A 15 11.65 0.10 -18.83
CA SER A 15 11.23 -0.66 -20.01
C SER A 15 11.48 -2.16 -19.86
N VAL A 16 12.66 -2.54 -19.38
CA VAL A 16 13.02 -3.95 -19.13
C VAL A 16 12.12 -4.55 -18.06
N VAL A 17 11.89 -3.84 -16.96
CA VAL A 17 11.02 -4.32 -15.88
C VAL A 17 9.57 -4.43 -16.35
N ALA A 18 9.05 -3.44 -17.08
CA ALA A 18 7.71 -3.51 -17.65
C ALA A 18 7.57 -4.71 -18.61
N LEU A 19 8.58 -4.99 -19.42
CA LEU A 19 8.60 -6.16 -20.31
C LEU A 19 8.57 -7.47 -19.51
N ILE A 20 9.44 -7.63 -18.51
CA ILE A 20 9.49 -8.81 -17.64
C ILE A 20 8.14 -9.01 -16.95
N THR A 21 7.60 -7.96 -16.33
CA THR A 21 6.29 -7.99 -15.66
C THR A 21 5.18 -8.40 -16.64
N SER A 22 5.19 -7.88 -17.87
CA SER A 22 4.23 -8.24 -18.91
C SER A 22 4.31 -9.73 -19.33
N VAL A 23 5.53 -10.24 -19.53
CA VAL A 23 5.77 -11.65 -19.90
C VAL A 23 5.33 -12.59 -18.77
N VAL A 24 5.72 -12.29 -17.53
CA VAL A 24 5.35 -13.11 -16.36
C VAL A 24 3.84 -13.06 -16.13
N ARG A 25 3.22 -11.88 -16.20
CA ARG A 25 1.76 -11.71 -16.13
C ARG A 25 1.04 -12.58 -17.17
N THR A 26 1.47 -12.51 -18.42
CA THR A 26 0.85 -13.25 -19.52
C THR A 26 0.98 -14.75 -19.33
N SER A 27 2.16 -15.20 -18.87
CA SER A 27 2.41 -16.61 -18.59
C SER A 27 1.58 -17.11 -17.41
N ALA A 28 1.49 -16.33 -16.33
CA ALA A 28 0.66 -16.62 -15.16
C ALA A 28 -0.82 -16.73 -15.55
N ARG A 29 -1.32 -15.80 -16.38
CA ARG A 29 -2.70 -15.86 -16.89
C ARG A 29 -3.00 -17.16 -17.63
N LYS A 30 -2.14 -17.53 -18.58
CA LYS A 30 -2.28 -18.79 -19.33
C LYS A 30 -2.22 -20.02 -18.43
N TYR A 31 -1.38 -19.99 -17.40
CA TYR A 31 -1.32 -21.07 -16.42
C TYR A 31 -2.63 -21.17 -15.63
N PHE A 32 -3.15 -20.07 -15.09
CA PHE A 32 -4.40 -20.05 -14.34
C PHE A 32 -5.60 -20.49 -15.18
N GLU A 33 -5.67 -20.06 -16.44
CA GLU A 33 -6.69 -20.49 -17.41
C GLU A 33 -6.72 -22.01 -17.60
N ARG A 34 -5.55 -22.67 -17.52
CA ARG A 34 -5.43 -24.13 -17.69
C ARG A 34 -5.63 -24.89 -16.39
N SER A 35 -5.28 -24.30 -15.25
CA SER A 35 -5.19 -25.01 -13.97
C SER A 35 -6.36 -24.77 -13.03
N ILE A 36 -7.12 -23.68 -13.18
CA ILE A 36 -8.27 -23.37 -12.33
C ILE A 36 -9.55 -23.70 -13.09
N SER A 37 -10.25 -24.77 -12.68
CA SER A 37 -11.45 -25.28 -13.34
C SER A 37 -12.57 -24.24 -13.47
N ASP A 38 -12.73 -23.37 -12.48
CA ASP A 38 -13.73 -22.31 -12.45
C ASP A 38 -13.24 -20.96 -13.00
N TRP A 39 -12.07 -20.93 -13.66
CA TRP A 39 -11.47 -19.67 -14.15
C TRP A 39 -12.44 -18.87 -15.02
N SER A 40 -13.17 -19.54 -15.92
CA SER A 40 -14.13 -18.90 -16.82
C SER A 40 -15.25 -18.15 -16.09
N LYS A 41 -15.60 -18.57 -14.88
CA LYS A 41 -16.66 -17.98 -14.04
C LYS A 41 -16.21 -16.72 -13.29
N LEU A 42 -14.92 -16.41 -13.27
CA LEU A 42 -14.39 -15.22 -12.60
C LEU A 42 -14.56 -13.98 -13.48
N ASP A 43 -14.82 -12.84 -12.85
CA ASP A 43 -14.83 -11.55 -13.54
C ASP A 43 -13.47 -11.22 -14.16
N GLU A 44 -13.45 -10.58 -15.33
CA GLU A 44 -12.20 -10.19 -16.00
C GLU A 44 -11.33 -9.26 -15.17
N ALA A 45 -11.94 -8.41 -14.34
CA ALA A 45 -11.21 -7.56 -13.40
C ALA A 45 -10.41 -8.41 -12.38
N VAL A 46 -10.99 -9.50 -11.88
CA VAL A 46 -10.33 -10.43 -10.94
C VAL A 46 -9.21 -11.20 -11.63
N LYS A 47 -9.49 -11.73 -12.83
CA LYS A 47 -8.50 -12.45 -13.66
C LYS A 47 -7.28 -11.59 -13.98
N SER A 48 -7.52 -10.36 -14.43
CA SER A 48 -6.48 -9.40 -14.81
C SER A 48 -5.63 -9.01 -13.60
N ARG A 49 -6.27 -8.70 -12.47
CA ARG A 49 -5.57 -8.37 -11.22
C ARG A 49 -4.68 -9.51 -10.76
N LEU A 50 -5.19 -10.74 -10.73
CA LEU A 50 -4.39 -11.89 -10.31
C LEU A 50 -3.12 -12.07 -11.16
N ALA A 51 -3.27 -12.03 -12.48
CA ALA A 51 -2.15 -12.20 -13.38
C ALA A 51 -1.08 -11.10 -13.17
N VAL A 52 -1.52 -9.86 -12.95
CA VAL A 52 -0.60 -8.74 -12.68
C VAL A 52 0.16 -8.94 -11.39
N GLU A 53 -0.53 -9.38 -10.34
CA GLU A 53 0.08 -9.58 -9.03
C GLU A 53 1.20 -10.63 -9.04
N VAL A 54 1.08 -11.67 -9.87
CA VAL A 54 2.19 -12.60 -10.14
C VAL A 54 3.28 -11.94 -10.98
N GLY A 55 2.89 -11.14 -11.97
CA GLY A 55 3.81 -10.38 -12.83
C GLY A 55 4.77 -9.45 -12.08
N VAL A 56 4.35 -8.90 -10.94
CA VAL A 56 5.18 -7.98 -10.13
C VAL A 56 6.06 -8.68 -9.10
N ILE A 57 5.93 -10.00 -8.90
CA ILE A 57 6.73 -10.77 -7.92
C ILE A 57 8.24 -10.61 -8.15
N PRO A 58 8.80 -10.77 -9.37
CA PRO A 58 10.24 -10.63 -9.58
C PRO A 58 10.77 -9.27 -9.13
N SER A 59 10.04 -8.20 -9.46
CA SER A 59 10.38 -6.84 -9.05
C SER A 59 10.34 -6.70 -7.53
N ARG A 60 9.32 -7.21 -6.85
CA ARG A 60 9.23 -7.19 -5.37
C ARG A 60 10.42 -7.90 -4.70
N ILE A 61 10.89 -9.03 -5.24
CA ILE A 61 12.06 -9.74 -4.71
C ILE A 61 13.31 -8.86 -4.84
N VAL A 62 13.56 -8.28 -6.02
CA VAL A 62 14.73 -7.41 -6.24
C VAL A 62 14.66 -6.17 -5.33
N LEU A 63 13.48 -5.55 -5.25
CA LEU A 63 13.24 -4.39 -4.38
C LEU A 63 13.52 -4.72 -2.92
N PHE A 64 13.14 -5.90 -2.42
CA PHE A 64 13.46 -6.32 -1.05
C PHE A 64 14.96 -6.22 -0.76
N TYR A 65 15.80 -6.79 -1.62
CA TYR A 65 17.25 -6.79 -1.44
C TYR A 65 17.87 -5.40 -1.60
N LEU A 66 17.38 -4.59 -2.54
CA LEU A 66 17.90 -3.24 -2.76
C LEU A 66 17.53 -2.27 -1.64
N THR A 67 16.35 -2.45 -1.04
CA THR A 67 15.79 -1.48 -0.08
C THR A 67 16.04 -1.84 1.38
N LEU A 68 16.20 -3.12 1.71
CA LEU A 68 16.45 -3.56 3.09
C LEU A 68 17.64 -2.86 3.76
N PRO A 69 18.83 -2.72 3.12
CA PRO A 69 19.97 -2.07 3.75
C PRO A 69 19.71 -0.60 4.10
N VAL A 70 18.95 0.11 3.25
CA VAL A 70 18.59 1.51 3.47
C VAL A 70 17.63 1.65 4.65
N VAL A 71 16.67 0.73 4.78
CA VAL A 71 15.74 0.72 5.92
C VAL A 71 16.47 0.37 7.23
N LEU A 72 17.39 -0.60 7.21
CA LEU A 72 18.16 -0.95 8.40
C LEU A 72 19.06 0.20 8.89
N ASN A 73 19.55 1.04 7.96
CA ASN A 73 20.41 2.19 8.26
C ASN A 73 19.67 3.54 8.25
N GLY A 74 18.33 3.55 8.27
CA GLY A 74 17.60 4.81 8.06
C GLY A 74 17.76 5.84 9.17
N PHE A 75 18.17 5.44 10.38
CA PHE A 75 18.48 6.34 11.49
C PHE A 75 19.97 6.67 11.63
N SER A 76 20.82 6.18 10.73
CA SER A 76 22.23 6.58 10.72
C SER A 76 22.37 8.08 10.38
N PRO A 77 23.44 8.75 10.84
CA PRO A 77 23.69 10.15 10.48
C PRO A 77 23.66 10.37 8.96
N MET A 78 23.31 11.58 8.55
CA MET A 78 23.19 11.95 7.13
C MET A 78 24.54 11.80 6.40
N GLU A 79 25.64 12.08 7.10
CA GLU A 79 27.02 11.99 6.61
C GLU A 79 27.45 10.55 6.26
N ALA A 80 26.75 9.55 6.81
CA ALA A 80 26.99 8.15 6.47
C ALA A 80 26.39 7.77 5.10
N TRP A 81 25.54 8.62 4.52
CA TRP A 81 24.91 8.40 3.22
C TRP A 81 25.89 8.58 2.07
N LYS A 82 25.97 7.58 1.20
CA LYS A 82 26.88 7.55 0.06
C LYS A 82 26.12 7.74 -1.24
N ALA A 83 26.83 8.18 -2.28
CA ALA A 83 26.28 8.27 -3.64
C ALA A 83 25.71 6.93 -4.15
N SER A 84 26.27 5.79 -3.72
CA SER A 84 25.73 4.46 -4.02
C SER A 84 24.34 4.23 -3.41
N ASP A 85 24.05 4.82 -2.25
CA ASP A 85 22.75 4.69 -1.59
C ASP A 85 21.69 5.50 -2.36
N THR A 86 22.05 6.70 -2.83
CA THR A 86 21.23 7.47 -3.77
C THR A 86 20.98 6.67 -5.05
N ALA A 87 22.02 6.08 -5.66
CA ALA A 87 21.88 5.28 -6.88
C ALA A 87 20.95 4.07 -6.70
N ASN A 88 21.13 3.30 -5.62
CA ASN A 88 20.28 2.15 -5.30
C ASN A 88 18.84 2.56 -5.00
N SER A 89 18.65 3.71 -4.36
CA SER A 89 17.32 4.24 -4.09
C SER A 89 16.59 4.57 -5.39
N LEU A 90 17.27 5.23 -6.31
CA LEU A 90 16.69 5.68 -7.58
C LEU A 90 16.49 4.51 -8.56
N MET A 91 17.38 3.53 -8.56
CA MET A 91 17.16 2.23 -9.23
C MET A 91 15.90 1.53 -8.71
N SER A 92 15.72 1.48 -7.38
CA SER A 92 14.52 0.89 -6.76
C SER A 92 13.24 1.59 -7.22
N CYS A 93 13.30 2.92 -7.41
CA CYS A 93 12.17 3.70 -7.94
C CYS A 93 11.85 3.35 -9.39
N ALA A 94 12.88 3.23 -10.23
CA ALA A 94 12.74 2.88 -11.63
C ALA A 94 12.14 1.47 -11.80
N ILE A 95 12.61 0.50 -11.00
CA ILE A 95 12.06 -0.86 -10.96
C ILE A 95 10.59 -0.84 -10.53
N LEU A 96 10.27 -0.13 -9.44
CA LEU A 96 8.89 -0.04 -8.96
C LEU A 96 7.97 0.58 -10.01
N THR A 97 8.42 1.65 -10.67
CA THR A 97 7.70 2.33 -11.74
C THR A 97 7.42 1.39 -12.92
N GLY A 98 8.44 0.70 -13.44
CA GLY A 98 8.26 -0.25 -14.54
C GLY A 98 7.28 -1.38 -14.21
N ALA A 99 7.33 -1.91 -12.99
CA ALA A 99 6.43 -2.96 -12.53
C ALA A 99 4.97 -2.45 -12.44
N TYR A 100 4.78 -1.23 -11.92
CA TYR A 100 3.45 -0.69 -11.62
C TYR A 100 2.78 -0.02 -12.83
N ILE A 101 3.51 0.35 -13.88
CA ILE A 101 2.90 0.79 -15.16
C ILE A 101 2.00 -0.31 -15.74
N ILE A 102 2.41 -1.57 -15.65
CA ILE A 102 1.57 -2.69 -16.09
C ILE A 102 0.37 -2.87 -15.15
N ASP A 103 0.56 -2.61 -13.85
CA ASP A 103 -0.50 -2.65 -12.86
C ASP A 103 -1.58 -1.56 -13.07
N LEU A 104 -1.19 -0.39 -13.59
CA LEU A 104 -2.14 0.67 -13.99
C LEU A 104 -3.06 0.27 -15.14
N THR A 105 -2.72 -0.76 -15.91
CA THR A 105 -3.59 -1.29 -16.99
C THR A 105 -4.74 -2.15 -16.46
N VAL A 106 -4.80 -2.42 -15.15
CA VAL A 106 -5.87 -3.19 -14.52
C VAL A 106 -7.04 -2.28 -14.18
N THR A 107 -8.23 -2.65 -14.66
CA THR A 107 -9.48 -1.99 -14.28
C THR A 107 -9.74 -2.16 -12.79
N ARG A 108 -9.79 -1.03 -12.06
CA ARG A 108 -10.14 -0.97 -10.63
C ARG A 108 -11.47 -0.22 -10.49
N SER A 109 -12.35 -0.75 -9.65
CA SER A 109 -13.57 -0.05 -9.25
C SER A 109 -13.33 1.00 -8.16
N ASP A 110 -12.29 0.83 -7.33
CA ASP A 110 -11.94 1.74 -6.24
C ASP A 110 -11.08 2.92 -6.73
N LYS A 111 -11.66 4.12 -6.76
CA LYS A 111 -10.98 5.37 -7.14
C LYS A 111 -9.79 5.70 -6.23
N ALA A 112 -9.85 5.36 -4.94
CA ALA A 112 -8.75 5.59 -4.01
C ALA A 112 -7.58 4.65 -4.28
N ALA A 113 -7.86 3.41 -4.69
CA ALA A 113 -6.82 2.48 -5.13
C ALA A 113 -6.16 2.98 -6.43
N THR A 114 -6.95 3.43 -7.41
CA THR A 114 -6.41 4.02 -8.66
C THR A 114 -5.51 5.22 -8.36
N LEU A 115 -5.93 6.12 -7.48
CA LEU A 115 -5.11 7.27 -7.07
C LEU A 115 -3.81 6.83 -6.39
N HIS A 116 -3.86 5.87 -5.47
CA HIS A 116 -2.69 5.30 -4.79
C HIS A 116 -1.66 4.72 -5.79
N HIS A 117 -2.12 3.96 -6.79
CA HIS A 117 -1.25 3.35 -7.79
C HIS A 117 -0.72 4.34 -8.85
N ILE A 118 -1.37 5.50 -9.04
CA ILE A 118 -0.89 6.59 -9.92
C ILE A 118 0.09 7.50 -9.18
N MET A 119 -0.25 7.87 -7.95
CA MET A 119 0.53 8.83 -7.17
C MET A 119 1.87 8.26 -6.71
N GLY A 120 1.99 6.94 -6.47
CA GLY A 120 3.28 6.32 -6.18
C GLY A 120 4.34 6.59 -7.27
N PRO A 121 4.13 6.15 -8.53
CA PRO A 121 4.98 6.47 -9.67
C PRO A 121 5.20 7.97 -9.92
N ALA A 122 4.15 8.79 -9.76
CA ALA A 122 4.25 10.24 -9.94
C ALA A 122 5.14 10.90 -8.87
N LEU A 123 5.04 10.45 -7.61
CA LEU A 123 5.86 10.95 -6.52
C LEU A 123 7.31 10.49 -6.68
N LEU A 124 7.54 9.25 -7.16
CA LEU A 124 8.87 8.72 -7.49
C LEU A 124 9.55 9.55 -8.59
N LEU A 125 8.79 9.98 -9.60
CA LEU A 125 9.26 10.88 -10.66
C LEU A 125 9.59 12.28 -10.13
N TRP A 126 8.73 12.84 -9.28
CA TRP A 126 8.96 14.13 -8.62
C TRP A 126 10.22 14.11 -7.75
N ILE A 127 10.37 13.07 -6.96
CA ILE A 127 11.55 12.78 -6.14
C ILE A 127 12.79 12.70 -7.02
N ARG A 128 12.79 11.94 -8.12
CA ARG A 128 13.94 11.86 -9.04
C ARG A 128 14.39 13.23 -9.56
N LEU A 129 13.44 14.14 -9.81
CA LEU A 129 13.73 15.53 -10.20
C LEU A 129 14.43 16.32 -9.08
N CYS A 130 14.20 15.96 -7.81
CA CYS A 130 14.84 16.57 -6.64
C CYS A 130 16.23 15.98 -6.30
N PHE A 131 16.55 14.71 -6.64
CA PHE A 131 17.79 14.00 -6.22
C PHE A 131 18.98 14.06 -7.19
N SER A 132 19.09 15.09 -8.02
CA SER A 132 20.19 15.16 -8.99
C SER A 132 21.58 15.44 -8.37
N SER A 133 21.66 15.62 -7.04
CA SER A 133 22.85 16.07 -6.31
C SER A 133 23.84 14.97 -5.88
N PHE A 134 23.41 13.71 -5.69
CA PHE A 134 24.26 12.63 -5.12
C PHE A 134 24.99 13.06 -3.82
N ALA A 135 24.31 13.86 -3.01
CA ALA A 135 24.85 14.45 -1.79
C ALA A 135 24.31 13.73 -0.55
N SER A 136 24.92 13.97 0.61
CA SER A 136 24.45 13.39 1.88
C SER A 136 23.03 13.83 2.23
N SER A 137 22.60 15.04 1.86
CA SER A 137 21.23 15.54 2.02
C SER A 137 20.17 14.71 1.29
N ASP A 138 20.55 13.93 0.28
CA ASP A 138 19.64 12.99 -0.39
C ASP A 138 19.09 11.94 0.59
N ALA A 139 19.82 11.65 1.68
CA ALA A 139 19.39 10.71 2.72
C ALA A 139 18.01 11.07 3.31
N LEU A 140 17.73 12.37 3.48
CA LEU A 140 16.53 12.87 4.17
C LEU A 140 15.24 12.45 3.46
N LEU A 141 15.26 12.41 2.13
CA LEU A 141 14.07 12.10 1.32
C LEU A 141 14.18 10.71 0.65
N CYS A 142 15.39 10.24 0.32
CA CYS A 142 15.56 8.87 -0.22
C CYS A 142 15.17 7.82 0.81
N ARG A 143 15.48 8.02 2.09
CA ARG A 143 15.09 7.06 3.13
C ARG A 143 13.57 7.00 3.32
N LEU A 144 12.88 8.15 3.30
CA LEU A 144 11.40 8.20 3.33
C LEU A 144 10.78 7.42 2.16
N LEU A 145 11.32 7.63 0.98
CA LEU A 145 10.86 6.96 -0.22
C LEU A 145 11.11 5.46 -0.19
N ILE A 146 12.32 5.06 0.23
CA ILE A 146 12.69 3.65 0.26
C ILE A 146 11.94 2.89 1.35
N GLN A 147 11.54 3.55 2.44
CA GLN A 147 10.58 3.00 3.40
C GLN A 147 9.24 2.68 2.71
N PHE A 148 8.72 3.57 1.86
CA PHE A 148 7.51 3.29 1.09
C PHE A 148 7.69 2.10 0.13
N VAL A 149 8.82 2.01 -0.57
CA VAL A 149 9.10 0.88 -1.46
C VAL A 149 9.20 -0.45 -0.69
N PHE A 150 9.91 -0.45 0.44
CA PHE A 150 10.13 -1.64 1.26
C PHE A 150 8.86 -2.10 1.98
N PHE A 151 8.29 -1.23 2.81
CA PHE A 151 7.11 -1.59 3.58
C PHE A 151 5.84 -1.60 2.72
N GLY A 152 5.61 -0.55 1.95
CA GLY A 152 4.39 -0.37 1.16
C GLY A 152 4.32 -1.32 -0.03
N ALA A 153 5.27 -1.24 -0.96
CA ALA A 153 5.19 -2.00 -2.21
C ALA A 153 5.66 -3.46 -2.10
N THR A 154 6.66 -3.72 -1.24
CA THR A 154 7.32 -5.03 -1.16
C THR A 154 6.66 -5.95 -0.15
N ILE A 155 6.63 -5.58 1.15
CA ILE A 155 6.08 -6.45 2.19
C ILE A 155 4.55 -6.32 2.29
N SER A 156 4.04 -5.16 2.74
CA SER A 156 2.60 -4.93 2.91
C SER A 156 1.85 -5.10 1.60
N GLY A 157 2.42 -4.66 0.48
CA GLY A 157 1.88 -4.82 -0.86
C GLY A 157 1.74 -6.29 -1.25
N ALA A 158 2.80 -7.10 -1.11
CA ALA A 158 2.72 -8.53 -1.40
C ALA A 158 1.75 -9.28 -0.49
N THR A 159 1.74 -8.97 0.82
CA THR A 159 0.82 -9.61 1.76
C THR A 159 -0.63 -9.22 1.49
N THR A 160 -0.91 -7.92 1.29
CA THR A 160 -2.24 -7.40 0.92
C THR A 160 -2.72 -8.05 -0.37
N THR A 161 -1.85 -8.11 -1.38
CA THR A 161 -2.12 -8.78 -2.65
C THR A 161 -2.55 -10.23 -2.46
N THR A 162 -1.77 -10.98 -1.68
CA THR A 162 -2.02 -12.40 -1.45
C THR A 162 -3.34 -12.60 -0.70
N LEU A 163 -3.61 -11.75 0.29
CA LEU A 163 -4.87 -11.75 1.02
C LEU A 163 -6.06 -11.36 0.15
N VAL A 164 -5.93 -10.36 -0.75
CA VAL A 164 -6.96 -10.02 -1.74
C VAL A 164 -7.21 -11.21 -2.66
N PHE A 165 -6.16 -11.85 -3.17
CA PHE A 165 -6.28 -13.04 -4.00
C PHE A 165 -7.08 -14.13 -3.26
N LEU A 166 -6.64 -14.52 -2.07
CA LEU A 166 -7.32 -15.52 -1.25
C LEU A 166 -8.79 -15.13 -0.96
N TYR A 167 -9.05 -13.86 -0.67
CA TYR A 167 -10.40 -13.34 -0.48
C TYR A 167 -11.30 -13.52 -1.71
N GLN A 168 -10.79 -13.34 -2.94
CA GLN A 168 -11.60 -13.54 -4.14
C GLN A 168 -12.03 -15.00 -4.33
N PHE A 169 -11.25 -15.95 -3.83
CA PHE A 169 -11.58 -17.38 -3.85
C PHE A 169 -12.32 -17.87 -2.60
N ARG A 170 -12.75 -16.98 -1.69
CA ARG A 170 -13.37 -17.35 -0.41
C ARG A 170 -14.60 -18.26 -0.55
N LYS A 171 -15.43 -18.07 -1.58
CA LYS A 171 -16.66 -18.87 -1.73
C LYS A 171 -16.36 -20.30 -2.18
N THR A 172 -15.34 -20.47 -3.00
CA THR A 172 -15.04 -21.75 -3.68
C THR A 172 -13.91 -22.51 -2.99
N TRP A 173 -12.88 -21.83 -2.49
CA TRP A 173 -11.66 -22.45 -1.96
C TRP A 173 -11.55 -22.39 -0.44
N PHE A 174 -12.08 -21.36 0.23
CA PHE A 174 -12.06 -21.38 1.70
C PHE A 174 -13.04 -22.40 2.27
N ARG A 175 -14.08 -22.76 1.52
CA ARG A 175 -15.10 -23.75 1.90
C ARG A 175 -14.78 -25.17 1.41
N SER A 176 -13.75 -25.33 0.60
CA SER A 176 -13.35 -26.64 0.07
C SER A 176 -12.63 -27.46 1.16
N SER A 177 -13.05 -28.72 1.34
CA SER A 177 -12.39 -29.68 2.23
C SER A 177 -10.97 -30.06 1.82
N THR A 178 -10.56 -29.71 0.60
CA THR A 178 -9.23 -30.01 0.04
C THR A 178 -8.26 -28.83 0.11
N GLY A 179 -8.70 -27.64 0.51
CA GLY A 179 -7.90 -26.41 0.44
C GLY A 179 -7.60 -25.76 1.79
N ASN A 180 -6.32 -25.63 2.15
CA ASN A 180 -5.86 -24.85 3.31
C ASN A 180 -5.88 -23.32 3.08
N ALA A 181 -6.67 -22.83 2.14
CA ALA A 181 -6.66 -21.42 1.70
C ALA A 181 -7.02 -20.45 2.83
N TYR A 182 -7.98 -20.81 3.69
CA TYR A 182 -8.33 -20.01 4.87
C TYR A 182 -7.21 -20.05 5.93
N LEU A 183 -6.52 -21.18 6.11
CA LEU A 183 -5.35 -21.26 6.99
C LEU A 183 -4.26 -20.28 6.50
N TYR A 184 -3.93 -20.30 5.21
CA TYR A 184 -2.96 -19.36 4.62
C TYR A 184 -3.41 -17.90 4.79
N PHE A 185 -4.70 -17.61 4.60
CA PHE A 185 -5.25 -16.28 4.86
C PHE A 185 -4.97 -15.85 6.31
N THR A 186 -5.29 -16.69 7.29
CA THR A 186 -5.08 -16.37 8.71
C THR A 186 -3.60 -16.24 9.10
N LEU A 187 -2.71 -17.00 8.48
CA LEU A 187 -1.26 -16.91 8.69
C LEU A 187 -0.66 -15.62 8.12
N LEU A 188 -1.24 -15.07 7.06
CA LEU A 188 -0.78 -13.82 6.44
C LEU A 188 -1.26 -12.56 7.18
N LEU A 189 -2.33 -12.65 7.98
CA LEU A 189 -2.84 -11.49 8.73
C LEU A 189 -1.81 -10.90 9.70
N PRO A 190 -1.06 -11.69 10.51
CA PRO A 190 -0.03 -11.11 11.38
C PRO A 190 1.16 -10.56 10.63
N VAL A 191 1.51 -11.13 9.47
CA VAL A 191 2.54 -10.56 8.61
C VAL A 191 2.13 -9.16 8.16
N LEU A 192 0.87 -9.00 7.71
CA LEU A 192 0.34 -7.69 7.33
C LEU A 192 0.30 -6.75 8.54
N ALA A 193 -0.14 -7.23 9.71
CA ALA A 193 -0.23 -6.43 10.93
C ALA A 193 1.15 -5.93 11.39
N LEU A 194 2.13 -6.82 11.48
CA LEU A 194 3.50 -6.49 11.87
C LEU A 194 4.14 -5.54 10.87
N SER A 195 3.94 -5.77 9.55
CA SER A 195 4.43 -4.87 8.52
C SER A 195 3.78 -3.48 8.61
N THR A 196 2.46 -3.42 8.84
CA THR A 196 1.74 -2.15 8.99
C THR A 196 2.21 -1.37 10.21
N ILE A 197 2.35 -2.04 11.37
CA ILE A 197 2.84 -1.43 12.61
C ILE A 197 4.28 -0.96 12.41
N ALA A 198 5.16 -1.83 11.91
CA ALA A 198 6.56 -1.47 11.66
C ALA A 198 6.67 -0.28 10.71
N SER A 199 5.97 -0.31 9.57
CA SER A 199 5.96 0.77 8.58
C SER A 199 5.51 2.09 9.18
N THR A 200 4.35 2.10 9.83
CA THR A 200 3.70 3.34 10.29
C THR A 200 4.46 3.98 11.45
N PHE A 201 4.95 3.19 12.41
CA PHE A 201 5.76 3.70 13.52
C PHE A 201 7.17 4.09 13.06
N TYR A 202 7.80 3.32 12.17
CA TYR A 202 9.09 3.68 11.59
C TYR A 202 9.00 5.01 10.85
N CYS A 203 8.01 5.17 9.95
CA CYS A 203 7.82 6.41 9.19
C CYS A 203 7.58 7.60 10.12
N THR A 204 6.74 7.42 11.15
CA THR A 204 6.45 8.48 12.13
C THR A 204 7.69 8.85 12.94
N ALA A 205 8.46 7.86 13.39
CA ALA A 205 9.71 8.08 14.12
C ALA A 205 10.78 8.75 13.24
N TYR A 206 10.92 8.31 11.99
CA TYR A 206 11.84 8.90 11.03
C TYR A 206 11.51 10.39 10.80
N LEU A 207 10.22 10.70 10.56
CA LEU A 207 9.76 12.08 10.38
C LEU A 207 9.96 12.93 11.63
N LEU A 208 9.84 12.36 12.83
CA LEU A 208 10.10 13.07 14.09
C LEU A 208 11.58 13.38 14.30
N VAL A 209 12.47 12.46 13.91
CA VAL A 209 13.92 12.61 14.09
C VAL A 209 14.50 13.61 13.09
N TRP A 210 14.07 13.54 11.82
CA TRP A 210 14.65 14.32 10.73
C TRP A 210 13.77 15.49 10.28
N PHE A 211 12.80 15.88 11.10
CA PHE A 211 11.80 16.89 10.73
C PHE A 211 12.48 18.20 10.32
N ASP A 212 13.29 18.75 11.21
CA ASP A 212 13.88 20.08 11.05
C ASP A 212 14.85 20.10 9.87
N GLU A 213 15.61 19.03 9.64
CA GLU A 213 16.53 18.88 8.51
C GLU A 213 15.79 18.77 7.18
N VAL A 214 14.68 18.02 7.12
CA VAL A 214 13.83 17.91 5.92
C VAL A 214 13.26 19.29 5.55
N PHE A 215 12.73 20.03 6.52
CA PHE A 215 12.13 21.34 6.26
C PHE A 215 13.18 22.44 6.03
N ALA A 216 14.36 22.36 6.65
CA ALA A 216 15.46 23.27 6.36
C ALA A 216 15.96 23.13 4.92
N TYR A 217 16.00 21.91 4.39
CA TYR A 217 16.48 21.65 3.03
C TYR A 217 15.41 21.87 1.95
N PHE A 218 14.18 21.36 2.15
CA PHE A 218 13.12 21.41 1.14
C PHE A 218 12.14 22.59 1.31
N GLY A 219 12.22 23.32 2.42
CA GLY A 219 11.23 24.33 2.78
C GLY A 219 9.82 23.74 2.82
N HIS A 220 8.82 24.51 2.40
CA HIS A 220 7.42 24.07 2.38
C HIS A 220 7.13 22.91 1.41
N TRP A 221 8.05 22.58 0.49
CA TRP A 221 7.88 21.40 -0.37
C TRP A 221 8.03 20.09 0.41
N GLY A 222 8.61 20.11 1.61
CA GLY A 222 8.66 18.97 2.54
C GLY A 222 7.28 18.46 3.00
N TYR A 223 6.21 19.26 2.86
CA TYR A 223 4.86 18.79 3.20
C TYR A 223 4.29 17.78 2.20
N LEU A 224 4.74 17.77 0.95
CA LEU A 224 4.27 16.80 -0.06
C LEU A 224 4.67 15.36 0.29
N PRO A 225 5.95 15.03 0.53
CA PRO A 225 6.34 13.69 0.92
C PRO A 225 5.74 13.30 2.29
N LEU A 226 5.61 14.24 3.22
CA LEU A 226 4.92 14.01 4.50
C LEU A 226 3.46 13.62 4.28
N GLY A 227 2.68 14.42 3.55
CA GLY A 227 1.27 14.14 3.27
C GLY A 227 1.09 12.80 2.55
N TRP A 228 2.01 12.48 1.63
CA TRP A 228 2.00 11.19 0.95
C TRP A 228 2.26 10.01 1.90
N VAL A 229 3.30 10.08 2.72
CA VAL A 229 3.61 9.04 3.72
C VAL A 229 2.41 8.81 4.66
N LEU A 230 1.68 9.87 5.01
CA LEU A 230 0.46 9.75 5.83
C LEU A 230 -0.69 9.06 5.09
N VAL A 231 -0.91 9.40 3.81
CA VAL A 231 -1.89 8.71 2.95
C VAL A 231 -1.55 7.22 2.85
N GLU A 232 -0.28 6.91 2.62
CA GLU A 232 0.21 5.54 2.53
C GLU A 232 0.05 4.74 3.82
N CYS A 233 0.45 5.32 4.95
CA CYS A 233 0.22 4.73 6.26
C CYS A 233 -1.27 4.51 6.51
N GLY A 234 -2.13 5.48 6.17
CA GLY A 234 -3.57 5.37 6.27
C GLY A 234 -4.16 4.25 5.41
N MET A 235 -3.66 4.09 4.18
CA MET A 235 -4.07 3.00 3.29
C MET A 235 -3.66 1.63 3.83
N GLN A 236 -2.48 1.50 4.43
CA GLN A 236 -2.06 0.25 5.08
C GLN A 236 -2.99 -0.11 6.25
N TRP A 237 -3.32 0.87 7.10
CA TRP A 237 -4.31 0.67 8.18
C TRP A 237 -5.69 0.31 7.64
N LYS A 238 -6.18 0.98 6.58
CA LYS A 238 -7.47 0.67 5.93
C LYS A 238 -7.52 -0.79 5.50
N TRP A 239 -6.50 -1.27 4.78
CA TRP A 239 -6.45 -2.66 4.31
C TRP A 239 -6.36 -3.65 5.46
N LEU A 240 -5.49 -3.40 6.45
CA LEU A 240 -5.38 -4.24 7.64
C LEU A 240 -6.73 -4.38 8.34
N MET A 241 -7.42 -3.26 8.60
CA MET A 241 -8.73 -3.26 9.25
C MET A 241 -9.79 -3.98 8.41
N TRP A 242 -9.76 -3.81 7.09
CA TRP A 242 -10.69 -4.50 6.18
C TRP A 242 -10.54 -6.02 6.26
N PHE A 243 -9.31 -6.54 6.19
CA PHE A 243 -9.08 -7.98 6.29
C PHE A 243 -9.39 -8.54 7.68
N TYR A 244 -9.12 -7.78 8.74
CA TYR A 244 -9.47 -8.16 10.11
C TYR A 244 -11.00 -8.22 10.30
N ASN A 245 -11.75 -7.23 9.80
CA ASN A 245 -13.20 -7.25 9.82
C ASN A 245 -13.76 -8.43 8.99
N PHE A 246 -13.12 -8.75 7.87
CA PHE A 246 -13.48 -9.91 7.07
C PHE A 246 -13.21 -11.24 7.81
N ASP A 247 -12.06 -11.41 8.48
CA ASP A 247 -11.77 -12.60 9.31
C ASP A 247 -12.82 -12.77 10.40
N GLU A 248 -13.17 -11.68 11.10
CA GLU A 248 -14.22 -11.70 12.13
C GLU A 248 -15.59 -12.09 11.56
N TRP A 249 -16.01 -11.46 10.45
CA TRP A 249 -17.25 -11.80 9.75
C TRP A 249 -17.25 -13.26 9.27
N TYR A 250 -16.17 -13.71 8.63
CA TYR A 250 -16.07 -15.05 8.05
C TYR A 250 -16.17 -16.11 9.14
N ARG A 251 -15.52 -15.88 10.29
CA ARG A 251 -15.68 -16.71 11.48
C ARG A 251 -17.14 -16.71 11.91
N ASN A 252 -17.75 -15.57 12.18
CA ASN A 252 -19.09 -15.56 12.78
C ASN A 252 -20.21 -16.07 11.84
N THR A 253 -20.07 -15.93 10.52
CA THR A 253 -21.13 -16.28 9.56
C THR A 253 -21.00 -17.67 8.92
N THR A 254 -19.80 -18.25 8.88
CA THR A 254 -19.59 -19.55 8.21
C THR A 254 -19.86 -20.73 9.15
N TYR A 255 -19.74 -20.57 10.47
CA TYR A 255 -20.06 -21.65 11.43
C TYR A 255 -21.56 -21.89 11.61
N GLU A 256 -22.40 -20.89 11.31
CA GLU A 256 -23.83 -20.91 11.64
C GLU A 256 -24.77 -21.06 10.44
N ASP A 257 -24.27 -21.12 9.20
CA ASP A 257 -25.15 -21.27 8.02
C ASP A 257 -25.87 -22.64 8.04
N PRO A 258 -27.20 -22.69 8.17
CA PRO A 258 -27.94 -23.95 8.29
C PRO A 258 -27.90 -24.80 7.00
N LYS A 259 -27.47 -24.24 5.87
CA LYS A 259 -27.42 -24.95 4.57
C LYS A 259 -26.11 -25.68 4.29
N GLU A 260 -25.08 -25.47 5.11
CA GLU A 260 -23.75 -26.08 4.91
C GLU A 260 -23.67 -27.50 5.50
N SER A 261 -22.92 -28.39 4.83
CA SER A 261 -22.78 -29.79 5.24
C SER A 261 -22.04 -29.92 6.57
N HIS A 262 -22.31 -31.00 7.31
CA HIS A 262 -21.66 -31.27 8.60
C HIS A 262 -20.13 -31.45 8.46
N GLU A 263 -19.66 -32.02 7.34
CA GLU A 263 -18.23 -32.16 7.04
C GLU A 263 -17.55 -30.82 6.80
N THR A 264 -18.17 -29.92 6.04
CA THR A 264 -17.63 -28.57 5.79
C THR A 264 -17.55 -27.80 7.11
N LYS A 265 -18.58 -27.87 7.95
CA LYS A 265 -18.59 -27.24 9.28
C LYS A 265 -17.49 -27.79 10.19
N ALA A 266 -17.30 -29.11 10.24
CA ALA A 266 -16.25 -29.73 11.04
C ALA A 266 -14.84 -29.40 10.54
N HIS A 267 -14.62 -29.41 9.22
CA HIS A 267 -13.36 -28.99 8.61
C HIS A 267 -13.07 -27.52 8.90
N MET A 268 -14.05 -26.63 8.72
CA MET A 268 -13.92 -25.21 9.06
C MET A 268 -13.64 -25.00 10.54
N ALA A 269 -14.31 -25.71 11.45
CA ALA A 269 -14.03 -25.64 12.88
C ALA A 269 -12.60 -26.09 13.21
N LYS A 270 -12.07 -27.09 12.51
CA LYS A 270 -10.67 -27.54 12.65
C LYS A 270 -9.67 -26.52 12.11
N VAL A 271 -9.93 -25.90 10.95
CA VAL A 271 -9.07 -24.83 10.43
C VAL A 271 -9.13 -23.61 11.35
N ALA A 272 -10.32 -23.29 11.89
CA ALA A 272 -10.53 -22.23 12.85
C ALA A 272 -9.78 -22.44 14.17
N SER A 273 -9.83 -23.67 14.71
CA SER A 273 -9.09 -24.05 15.91
C SER A 273 -7.59 -24.02 15.67
N THR A 274 -7.14 -24.40 14.47
CA THR A 274 -5.74 -24.27 14.03
C THR A 274 -5.35 -22.80 13.83
N ALA A 275 -6.29 -21.94 13.47
CA ALA A 275 -6.13 -20.48 13.37
C ALA A 275 -6.48 -19.74 14.69
N TRP A 276 -6.68 -20.48 15.80
CA TRP A 276 -7.14 -19.95 17.09
C TRP A 276 -6.02 -19.42 17.99
N TRP A 277 -4.76 -19.54 17.55
CA TRP A 277 -3.61 -18.83 18.16
C TRP A 277 -3.72 -17.29 18.04
N LEU A 278 -4.79 -16.80 17.46
CA LEU A 278 -5.07 -15.41 17.16
C LEU A 278 -6.24 -14.89 18.02
N PRO A 279 -5.97 -14.47 19.27
CA PRO A 279 -7.01 -14.16 20.25
C PRO A 279 -7.82 -12.89 19.90
N LYS A 280 -9.11 -12.86 20.27
CA LYS A 280 -10.03 -11.74 19.94
C LYS A 280 -9.57 -10.38 20.46
N TRP A 281 -8.83 -10.31 21.57
CA TRP A 281 -8.33 -9.05 22.11
C TRP A 281 -7.34 -8.36 21.18
N ARG A 282 -6.68 -9.09 20.25
CA ARG A 282 -5.76 -8.49 19.28
C ARG A 282 -6.47 -7.49 18.35
N PHE A 283 -7.76 -7.69 18.04
CA PHE A 283 -8.54 -6.75 17.22
C PHE A 283 -8.68 -5.40 17.94
N ALA A 284 -8.90 -5.42 19.25
CA ALA A 284 -8.92 -4.22 20.09
C ALA A 284 -7.54 -3.57 20.17
N VAL A 285 -6.47 -4.37 20.33
CA VAL A 285 -5.09 -3.86 20.34
C VAL A 285 -4.72 -3.20 19.00
N ILE A 286 -5.06 -3.80 17.86
CA ILE A 286 -4.81 -3.21 16.53
C ILE A 286 -5.57 -1.89 16.37
N LYS A 287 -6.83 -1.81 16.79
CA LYS A 287 -7.61 -0.57 16.78
C LYS A 287 -7.00 0.51 17.69
N LEU A 288 -6.54 0.12 18.89
CA LEU A 288 -5.85 1.03 19.81
C LEU A 288 -4.53 1.52 19.22
N LEU A 289 -3.72 0.64 18.63
CA LEU A 289 -2.46 1.02 17.96
C LEU A 289 -2.69 1.97 16.80
N ALA A 290 -3.72 1.74 15.97
CA ALA A 290 -4.11 2.67 14.92
C ALA A 290 -4.52 4.03 15.49
N GLY A 291 -5.30 4.05 16.59
CA GLY A 291 -5.67 5.27 17.30
C GLY A 291 -4.46 6.01 17.87
N THR A 292 -3.55 5.30 18.54
CA THR A 292 -2.30 5.87 19.08
C THR A 292 -1.42 6.44 17.98
N TRP A 293 -1.25 5.72 16.87
CA TRP A 293 -0.53 6.22 15.70
C TRP A 293 -1.18 7.49 15.15
N PHE A 294 -2.49 7.50 14.96
CA PHE A 294 -3.23 8.66 14.46
C PHE A 294 -3.09 9.87 15.39
N LEU A 295 -3.23 9.68 16.70
CA LEU A 295 -3.01 10.73 17.71
C LEU A 295 -1.56 11.24 17.70
N THR A 296 -0.59 10.35 17.52
CA THR A 296 0.83 10.73 17.43
C THR A 296 1.06 11.62 16.20
N VAL A 297 0.57 11.22 15.03
CA VAL A 297 0.62 12.01 13.79
C VAL A 297 -0.03 13.37 14.00
N LEU A 298 -1.23 13.43 14.59
CA LEU A 298 -1.89 14.70 14.90
C LEU A 298 -1.06 15.57 15.84
N GLY A 299 -0.42 14.98 16.84
CA GLY A 299 0.50 15.68 17.74
C GLY A 299 1.72 16.26 17.02
N VAL A 300 2.32 15.51 16.10
CA VAL A 300 3.44 15.99 15.25
C VAL A 300 2.98 17.15 14.36
N VAL A 301 1.84 16.98 13.68
CA VAL A 301 1.22 18.00 12.82
C VAL A 301 0.85 19.26 13.62
N TRP A 302 0.42 19.10 14.87
CA TRP A 302 0.07 20.21 15.76
C TRP A 302 1.30 20.97 16.29
N LYS A 303 2.34 20.25 16.72
CA LYS A 303 3.59 20.82 17.25
C LYS A 303 4.33 21.67 16.22
N THR A 304 4.18 21.36 14.95
CA THR A 304 4.94 21.97 13.84
C THR A 304 4.38 23.31 13.36
N GLY A 305 3.29 23.82 13.97
CA GLY A 305 2.84 25.22 13.88
C GLY A 305 2.29 25.71 12.53
N ASP A 306 2.86 25.26 11.41
CA ASP A 306 2.55 25.73 10.05
C ASP A 306 1.23 25.18 9.49
N VAL A 307 0.78 24.02 9.97
CA VAL A 307 -0.52 23.46 9.58
C VAL A 307 -1.68 24.24 10.22
N GLN A 308 -1.45 25.01 11.29
CA GLN A 308 -2.46 25.97 11.75
C GLN A 308 -2.64 27.15 10.79
N VAL A 309 -1.60 27.53 10.03
CA VAL A 309 -1.67 28.61 9.03
C VAL A 309 -2.24 28.07 7.72
N LEU A 310 -1.80 26.90 7.27
CA LEU A 310 -2.33 26.23 6.09
C LEU A 310 -3.77 25.76 6.30
N GLY A 311 -4.08 25.19 7.47
CA GLY A 311 -5.43 24.81 7.89
C GLY A 311 -6.37 26.00 8.03
N ARG A 312 -5.90 27.15 8.55
CA ARG A 312 -6.69 28.39 8.55
C ARG A 312 -6.90 28.95 7.13
N LYS A 313 -5.91 28.87 6.24
CA LYS A 313 -6.05 29.29 4.83
C LYS A 313 -6.98 28.37 4.04
N VAL A 314 -6.83 27.05 4.17
CA VAL A 314 -7.69 26.05 3.53
C VAL A 314 -9.10 26.12 4.10
N ALA A 315 -9.28 26.22 5.43
CA ALA A 315 -10.60 26.42 6.01
C ALA A 315 -11.26 27.72 5.52
N ARG A 316 -10.50 28.81 5.34
CA ARG A 316 -11.03 30.06 4.78
C ARG A 316 -11.41 29.91 3.29
N ILE A 317 -10.64 29.17 2.49
CA ILE A 317 -10.97 28.84 1.09
C ILE A 317 -12.19 27.92 1.02
N THR A 318 -12.26 26.90 1.86
CA THR A 318 -13.38 25.95 1.94
C THR A 318 -14.64 26.62 2.45
N VAL A 319 -14.57 27.51 3.43
CA VAL A 319 -15.72 28.31 3.90
C VAL A 319 -16.22 29.26 2.80
N ASN A 320 -15.31 29.88 2.03
CA ASN A 320 -15.69 30.73 0.91
C ASN A 320 -16.31 29.91 -0.26
N ALA A 321 -15.78 28.72 -0.53
CA ALA A 321 -16.33 27.80 -1.53
C ALA A 321 -17.66 27.16 -1.06
N TRP A 322 -17.81 26.89 0.23
CA TRP A 322 -19.03 26.38 0.86
C TRP A 322 -20.14 27.43 0.88
N ASN A 323 -19.81 28.69 1.18
CA ASN A 323 -20.76 29.81 1.10
C ASN A 323 -21.12 30.16 -0.36
N GLY A 324 -20.18 30.01 -1.30
CA GLY A 324 -20.47 30.13 -2.74
C GLY A 324 -21.30 28.96 -3.29
N GLY A 325 -21.07 27.74 -2.78
CA GLY A 325 -21.75 26.51 -3.18
C GLY A 325 -23.16 26.37 -2.58
N LEU A 326 -23.40 26.84 -1.35
CA LEU A 326 -24.73 26.86 -0.73
C LEU A 326 -25.73 27.73 -1.51
N ASN A 327 -25.26 28.79 -2.19
CA ASN A 327 -26.10 29.58 -3.10
C ASN A 327 -26.44 28.84 -4.40
N ALA A 328 -25.66 27.81 -4.78
CA ALA A 328 -25.91 26.99 -5.97
C ALA A 328 -26.62 25.65 -5.66
N HIS A 329 -26.61 25.19 -4.39
CA HIS A 329 -27.08 23.85 -4.02
C HIS A 329 -28.55 23.76 -3.58
N TYR A 330 -29.23 24.89 -3.32
CA TYR A 330 -30.68 24.88 -3.10
C TYR A 330 -31.46 24.46 -4.36
N ASP A 331 -30.90 24.62 -5.57
CA ASP A 331 -31.55 24.25 -6.83
C ASP A 331 -31.36 22.77 -7.24
N VAL A 332 -30.42 22.02 -6.64
CA VAL A 332 -29.99 20.71 -7.17
C VAL A 332 -30.31 19.51 -6.25
N LEU A 333 -30.62 19.75 -4.97
CA LEU A 333 -30.85 18.70 -3.97
C LEU A 333 -32.17 17.91 -4.12
N GLY A 334 -32.94 18.15 -5.18
CA GLY A 334 -34.13 17.36 -5.51
C GLY A 334 -33.87 16.02 -6.22
N VAL A 335 -32.67 15.75 -6.75
CA VAL A 335 -32.54 14.76 -7.85
C VAL A 335 -31.77 13.47 -7.51
N GLN A 336 -30.98 13.35 -6.44
CA GLN A 336 -30.07 12.18 -6.29
C GLN A 336 -30.07 11.51 -4.92
N LYS A 337 -31.23 11.02 -4.48
CA LYS A 337 -31.32 9.85 -3.59
C LYS A 337 -31.39 8.58 -4.44
N HIS A 338 -30.24 8.08 -4.89
CA HIS A 338 -29.99 6.66 -5.14
C HIS A 338 -28.57 6.52 -5.68
N VAL A 339 -27.78 5.66 -5.03
CA VAL A 339 -26.98 4.58 -5.64
C VAL A 339 -26.02 4.08 -4.56
N ASP A 340 -26.32 2.89 -4.05
CA ASP A 340 -25.39 1.97 -3.38
C ASP A 340 -24.31 1.51 -4.38
N LEU A 341 -23.10 1.27 -3.87
CA LEU A 341 -22.28 0.07 -4.11
C LEU A 341 -21.05 0.06 -3.21
#